data_AF-A0A7S2KC24-F1
#
_entry.id   AF-A0A7S2KC24-F1
#
_cell.length_a   1.000
_cell.length_b   1.000
_cell.length_c   1.000
_cell.angle_alpha   90.00
_cell.angle_beta   90.00
_cell.angle_gamma   90.00
#
_symmetry.space_group_name_H-M   'P 1'
#
loop_
_entity.id
_entity.type
_entity.pdbx_description
1 polymer ?
#
loop_
_entity_poly.entity_id
_entity_poly.type
_entity_poly.pdbx_seq_one_letter_code
_entity_poly.pdbx_strand_id
1 'polypeptide(L)'
;MWRALDDDCSGAITLRDWDLASYEALVEFKGWADRVHGSVVKAFRALDNASGNAKLSEGELHKALRGDDPCKADLEIVFDGLDVHSCYSLTEGDVKFLDLWDMAWESWLWDAKQKRKDEAAKRALKRIANSSPLPSRP
;
A
#
# COMPACT_ATOMS: atom_id res chain seq x y z
N MET A 1 -12.43 2.45 19.91
CA MET A 1 -12.35 2.62 18.45
C MET A 1 -10.97 2.20 17.94
N TRP A 2 -9.86 2.74 18.45
CA TRP A 2 -8.50 2.38 18.01
C TRP A 2 -8.13 0.88 18.16
N ARG A 3 -8.52 0.23 19.28
CA ARG A 3 -8.34 -1.23 19.47
C ARG A 3 -9.09 -2.12 18.48
N ALA A 4 -10.13 -1.61 17.83
CA ALA A 4 -10.89 -2.40 16.87
C ALA A 4 -10.26 -2.37 15.46
N LEU A 5 -9.31 -1.45 15.22
CA LEU A 5 -8.50 -1.43 14.01
C LEU A 5 -7.11 -2.03 14.25
N ASP A 6 -6.55 -1.86 15.45
CA ASP A 6 -5.24 -2.41 15.85
C ASP A 6 -5.40 -3.83 16.42
N ASP A 7 -5.82 -4.78 15.57
CA ASP A 7 -6.09 -6.19 15.95
C ASP A 7 -4.85 -6.90 16.51
N ASP A 8 -3.64 -6.44 16.14
CA ASP A 8 -2.38 -6.96 16.65
C ASP A 8 -1.81 -6.15 17.84
N CYS A 9 -2.52 -5.10 18.30
CA CYS A 9 -2.09 -4.21 19.38
C CYS A 9 -0.66 -3.69 19.19
N SER A 10 -0.25 -3.51 17.93
CA SER A 10 1.12 -3.15 17.57
C SER A 10 1.40 -1.66 17.76
N GLY A 11 0.37 -0.83 17.91
CA GLY A 11 0.50 0.62 18.02
C GLY A 11 0.66 1.32 16.66
N ALA A 12 0.54 0.59 15.55
CA ALA A 12 0.65 1.13 14.20
C ALA A 12 -0.23 0.33 13.21
N ILE A 13 -1.08 1.02 12.47
CA ILE A 13 -1.89 0.45 11.38
C ILE A 13 -1.25 0.93 10.07
N THR A 14 -0.83 -0.01 9.22
CA THR A 14 -0.30 0.31 7.90
C THR A 14 -1.40 0.26 6.85
N LEU A 15 -1.21 0.92 5.70
CA LEU A 15 -2.19 0.83 4.61
C LEU A 15 -2.37 -0.63 4.17
N ARG A 16 -1.29 -1.41 4.17
CA ARG A 16 -1.31 -2.85 3.88
C ARG A 16 -2.17 -3.68 4.84
N ASP A 17 -2.24 -3.29 6.12
CA ASP A 17 -3.11 -3.97 7.11
C ASP A 17 -4.59 -3.70 6.85
N TRP A 18 -4.92 -2.52 6.30
CA TRP A 18 -6.28 -2.07 6.04
C TRP A 18 -6.79 -2.52 4.68
N ASP A 19 -6.01 -2.25 3.63
CA ASP A 19 -6.35 -2.58 2.25
C ASP A 19 -5.09 -2.91 1.45
N LEU A 20 -4.89 -4.21 1.24
CA LEU A 20 -3.78 -4.73 0.46
C LEU A 20 -3.84 -4.32 -1.01
N ALA A 21 -5.04 -4.22 -1.59
CA ALA A 21 -5.19 -3.90 -3.01
C ALA A 21 -4.76 -2.45 -3.29
N SER A 22 -5.22 -1.51 -2.47
CA SER A 22 -4.79 -0.11 -2.53
C SER A 22 -3.29 0.03 -2.26
N TYR A 23 -2.73 -0.72 -1.32
CA TYR A 23 -1.29 -0.73 -1.05
C TYR A 23 -0.47 -1.15 -2.28
N GLU A 24 -0.80 -2.30 -2.89
CA GLU A 24 -0.07 -2.81 -4.05
C GLU A 24 -0.17 -1.86 -5.25
N ALA A 25 -1.35 -1.30 -5.49
CA ALA A 25 -1.56 -0.35 -6.57
C ALA A 25 -0.76 0.95 -6.38
N LEU A 26 -0.74 1.50 -5.16
CA LEU A 26 0.04 2.71 -4.86
C LEU A 26 1.55 2.47 -4.87
N VAL A 27 2.03 1.32 -4.41
CA VAL A 27 3.45 0.95 -4.47
C VAL A 27 3.92 0.86 -5.91
N GLU A 28 3.16 0.18 -6.77
CA GLU A 28 3.47 0.04 -8.20
C GLU A 28 3.42 1.40 -8.91
N PHE A 29 2.43 2.24 -8.59
CA PHE A 29 2.32 3.61 -9.12
C PHE A 29 3.50 4.48 -8.70
N LYS A 30 3.86 4.47 -7.41
CA LYS A 30 5.01 5.21 -6.90
C LYS A 30 6.31 4.72 -7.52
N GLY A 31 6.52 3.40 -7.58
CA GLY A 31 7.70 2.80 -8.19
C GLY A 31 7.85 3.17 -9.66
N TRP A 32 6.74 3.24 -10.41
CA TRP A 32 6.73 3.76 -11.77
C TRP A 32 7.10 5.24 -11.83
N ALA A 33 6.49 6.09 -11.01
CA ALA A 33 6.75 7.53 -11.00
C ALA A 33 8.21 7.86 -10.63
N ASP A 34 8.78 7.15 -9.66
CA ASP A 34 10.18 7.26 -9.27
C ASP A 34 11.12 6.79 -10.40
N ARG A 35 10.79 5.68 -11.08
CA ARG A 35 11.62 5.12 -12.16
C ARG A 35 11.62 5.97 -13.42
N VAL A 36 10.48 6.53 -13.81
CA VAL A 36 10.31 7.26 -15.07
C VAL A 36 10.58 8.77 -14.89
N HIS A 37 10.13 9.36 -13.78
CA HIS A 37 10.17 10.80 -13.56
C HIS A 37 11.01 11.23 -12.34
N GLY A 38 11.44 10.29 -11.51
CA GLY A 38 12.28 10.53 -10.33
C GLY A 38 11.54 11.00 -9.08
N SER A 39 10.22 11.17 -9.13
CA SER A 39 9.31 11.43 -7.99
C SER A 39 7.88 11.48 -8.48
N VAL A 40 6.91 11.22 -7.62
CA VAL A 40 5.47 11.31 -7.92
C VAL A 40 5.06 12.73 -8.29
N VAL A 41 5.56 13.75 -7.60
CA VAL A 41 5.24 15.16 -7.95
C VAL A 41 5.81 15.53 -9.34
N LYS A 42 7.00 15.06 -9.69
CA LYS A 42 7.55 15.29 -11.05
C LYS A 42 6.76 14.54 -12.12
N ALA A 43 6.32 13.31 -11.84
CA ALA A 43 5.44 12.58 -12.73
C ALA A 43 4.16 13.38 -12.95
N PHE A 44 3.50 13.82 -11.87
CA PHE A 44 2.29 14.62 -11.93
C PHE A 44 2.47 15.88 -12.80
N ARG A 45 3.55 16.65 -12.59
CA ARG A 45 3.84 17.86 -13.38
C ARG A 45 4.14 17.55 -14.85
N ALA A 46 4.80 16.43 -15.13
CA ALA A 46 5.07 16.00 -16.51
C ALA A 46 3.77 15.65 -17.24
N LEU A 47 2.81 15.04 -16.54
CA LEU A 47 1.50 14.70 -17.09
C LEU A 47 0.59 15.91 -17.22
N ASP A 48 0.59 16.80 -16.23
CA ASP A 48 -0.21 18.03 -16.24
C ASP A 48 0.24 18.99 -17.34
N ASN A 49 1.52 19.02 -17.72
CA ASN A 49 2.00 19.87 -18.82
C ASN A 49 1.32 19.56 -20.17
N ALA A 50 0.65 18.41 -20.32
CA ALA A 50 -0.17 18.10 -21.49
C ALA A 50 -1.57 18.77 -21.46
N SER A 51 -2.12 19.04 -20.27
CA SER A 51 -3.46 19.62 -20.05
C SER A 51 -3.42 21.11 -19.69
N GLY A 52 -2.40 21.50 -18.90
CA GLY A 52 -2.15 22.87 -18.45
C GLY A 52 -3.15 23.40 -17.44
N ASN A 53 -3.86 22.53 -16.72
CA ASN A 53 -4.98 22.89 -15.83
C ASN A 53 -4.68 22.61 -14.33
N ALA A 54 -3.46 22.17 -14.00
CA ALA A 54 -3.04 21.76 -12.66
C ALA A 54 -3.86 20.60 -12.07
N LYS A 55 -4.51 19.79 -12.92
CA LYS A 55 -5.42 18.71 -12.55
C LYS A 55 -5.28 17.51 -13.48
N LEU A 56 -5.09 16.32 -12.92
CA LEU A 56 -5.12 15.08 -13.70
C LEU A 56 -6.47 14.41 -13.62
N SER A 57 -7.09 14.21 -14.79
CA SER A 57 -8.25 13.34 -14.94
C SER A 57 -7.83 11.88 -15.08
N GLU A 58 -8.75 10.96 -14.77
CA GLU A 58 -8.54 9.51 -14.91
C GLU A 58 -8.08 9.13 -16.33
N GLY A 59 -8.67 9.76 -17.35
CA GLY A 59 -8.31 9.51 -18.75
C GLY A 59 -6.90 9.98 -19.13
N GLU A 60 -6.39 11.03 -18.51
CA GLU A 60 -5.01 11.50 -18.72
C GLU A 60 -4.00 10.60 -18.03
N LEU A 61 -4.33 10.18 -16.80
CA LEU A 61 -3.55 9.19 -16.07
C LEU A 61 -3.47 7.89 -16.89
N HIS A 62 -4.61 7.36 -17.32
CA HIS A 62 -4.63 6.12 -18.09
C HIS A 62 -3.90 6.21 -19.45
N LYS A 63 -3.82 7.39 -20.07
CA LYS A 63 -2.98 7.61 -21.27
C LYS A 63 -1.49 7.63 -20.91
N ALA A 64 -1.13 8.29 -19.82
CA ALA A 64 0.24 8.40 -19.36
C ALA A 64 0.87 7.05 -19.01
N LEU A 65 0.10 6.16 -18.37
CA LEU A 65 0.57 4.84 -17.97
C LEU A 65 0.53 3.80 -19.12
N ARG A 66 0.08 4.19 -20.33
CA ARG A 66 0.15 3.37 -21.55
C ARG A 66 1.37 3.68 -22.44
N GLY A 67 2.29 4.51 -21.96
CA GLY A 67 3.54 4.84 -22.67
C GLY A 67 4.52 3.67 -22.76
N ASP A 68 5.77 3.97 -23.17
CA ASP A 68 6.82 2.96 -23.38
C ASP A 68 7.15 2.14 -22.12
N ASP A 69 6.87 2.68 -20.94
CA ASP A 69 7.06 2.00 -19.66
C ASP A 69 5.74 1.96 -18.88
N PRO A 70 4.87 0.95 -19.15
CA PRO A 70 3.56 0.89 -18.56
C PRO A 70 3.63 0.46 -17.09
N CYS A 71 2.86 1.16 -16.27
CA CYS A 71 2.64 0.78 -14.88
C CYS A 71 1.57 -0.31 -14.83
N LYS A 72 1.78 -1.32 -13.98
CA LYS A 72 0.86 -2.46 -13.85
C LYS A 72 -0.18 -2.27 -12.74
N ALA A 73 -0.19 -1.10 -12.11
CA ALA A 73 -1.13 -0.78 -11.04
C ALA A 73 -2.57 -0.75 -11.56
N ASP A 74 -3.50 -1.12 -10.69
CA ASP A 74 -4.92 -0.87 -10.95
C ASP A 74 -5.20 0.62 -10.81
N LEU A 75 -5.41 1.28 -11.96
CA LEU A 75 -5.60 2.73 -12.03
C LEU A 75 -6.91 3.19 -11.42
N GLU A 76 -7.95 2.34 -11.41
CA GLU A 76 -9.22 2.66 -10.78
C GLU A 76 -9.02 2.78 -9.27
N ILE A 77 -8.30 1.83 -8.68
CA ILE A 77 -7.96 1.83 -7.25
C ILE A 77 -7.03 3.01 -6.90
N VAL A 78 -6.01 3.28 -7.74
CA VAL A 78 -5.11 4.42 -7.52
C VAL A 78 -5.86 5.73 -7.60
N PHE A 79 -6.72 5.91 -8.60
CA PHE A 79 -7.45 7.16 -8.80
C PHE A 79 -8.49 7.38 -7.71
N ASP A 80 -9.31 6.37 -7.40
CA ASP A 80 -10.33 6.44 -6.34
C ASP A 80 -9.68 6.62 -4.95
N GLY A 81 -8.54 5.95 -4.71
CA GLY A 81 -7.79 6.07 -3.46
C GLY A 81 -7.11 7.43 -3.25
N LEU A 82 -6.75 8.13 -4.34
CA LEU A 82 -6.11 9.45 -4.30
C LEU A 82 -7.10 10.62 -4.40
N ASP A 83 -8.30 10.41 -4.96
CA ASP A 83 -9.34 11.44 -5.07
C ASP A 83 -10.10 11.64 -3.75
N VAL A 84 -9.39 12.12 -2.73
CA VAL A 84 -9.94 12.38 -1.38
C VAL A 84 -11.11 13.36 -1.41
N HIS A 85 -11.16 14.23 -2.42
CA HIS A 85 -12.18 15.24 -2.57
C HIS A 85 -13.35 14.81 -3.49
N SER A 86 -13.31 13.58 -4.04
CA SER A 86 -14.28 13.04 -5.00
C SER A 86 -14.60 14.04 -6.12
N CYS A 87 -13.58 14.78 -6.55
CA CYS A 87 -13.68 15.84 -7.55
C CYS A 87 -13.42 15.32 -8.96
N TYR A 88 -13.28 14.01 -9.14
CA TYR A 88 -12.91 13.33 -10.39
C TYR A 88 -11.65 13.92 -11.03
N SER A 89 -10.79 14.53 -10.21
CA SER A 89 -9.56 15.18 -10.64
C SER A 89 -8.55 15.19 -9.50
N LEU A 90 -7.35 14.68 -9.79
CA LEU A 90 -6.24 14.66 -8.86
C LEU A 90 -5.44 15.96 -8.98
N THR A 91 -5.07 16.55 -7.85
CA THR A 91 -4.19 17.71 -7.78
C THR A 91 -2.81 17.33 -7.26
N GLU A 92 -1.81 18.21 -7.41
CA GLU A 92 -0.48 18.01 -6.80
C GLU A 92 -0.59 17.79 -5.27
N GLY A 93 -1.57 18.43 -4.63
CA GLY A 93 -1.84 18.28 -3.19
C GLY A 93 -2.25 16.87 -2.79
N ASP A 94 -2.93 16.16 -3.69
CA ASP A 94 -3.43 14.79 -3.47
C ASP A 94 -2.32 13.76 -3.66
N VAL A 95 -1.27 14.06 -4.43
CA VAL A 95 -0.19 13.09 -4.72
C VAL A 95 1.11 13.37 -3.98
N LYS A 96 1.33 14.60 -3.49
CA LYS A 96 2.60 14.99 -2.83
C LYS A 96 2.95 14.14 -1.61
N PHE A 97 1.94 13.58 -0.93
CA PHE A 97 2.18 12.76 0.25
C PHE A 97 2.85 11.43 -0.10
N LEU A 98 2.65 10.92 -1.33
CA LEU A 98 3.27 9.69 -1.79
C LEU A 98 4.79 9.81 -1.89
N ASP A 99 5.32 11.00 -2.19
CA ASP A 99 6.77 11.25 -2.17
C ASP A 99 7.34 11.12 -0.74
N LEU A 100 6.56 11.45 0.28
CA LEU A 100 6.92 11.29 1.69
C LEU A 100 6.65 9.90 2.24
N TRP A 101 5.93 9.05 1.50
CA TRP A 101 5.55 7.72 1.96
C TRP A 101 6.74 6.76 2.02
N ASP A 102 7.14 6.35 3.22
CA ASP A 102 8.23 5.41 3.43
C ASP A 102 7.75 3.96 3.31
N MET A 103 7.79 3.46 2.07
CA MET A 103 7.45 2.05 1.76
C MET A 103 8.39 1.05 2.42
N ALA A 104 9.65 1.43 2.66
CA ALA A 104 10.64 0.56 3.29
C ALA A 104 10.30 0.35 4.77
N TRP A 105 9.84 1.41 5.43
CA TRP A 105 9.36 1.32 6.81
C TRP A 105 8.12 0.44 6.94
N GLU A 106 7.13 0.59 6.04
CA GLU A 106 5.94 -0.29 6.06
C GLU A 106 6.28 -1.76 5.79
N SER A 107 7.16 -2.03 4.82
CA SER A 107 7.62 -3.39 4.54
C SER A 107 8.33 -4.00 5.75
N TRP A 108 9.21 -3.25 6.41
CA TRP A 108 9.91 -3.70 7.61
C TRP A 108 8.95 -3.99 8.77
N LEU A 109 7.96 -3.11 8.98
CA LEU A 109 6.94 -3.32 10.00
C LEU A 109 6.14 -4.59 9.73
N TRP A 110 5.72 -4.81 8.49
CA TRP A 110 4.99 -6.00 8.11
C TRP A 110 5.80 -7.27 8.39
N ASP A 111 7.06 -7.31 7.96
CA ASP A 111 7.94 -8.45 8.22
C ASP A 111 8.14 -8.69 9.73
N ALA A 112 8.25 -7.63 10.51
CA ALA A 112 8.35 -7.71 11.96
C ALA A 112 7.03 -8.20 12.62
N LYS A 113 5.87 -7.86 12.06
CA LYS A 113 4.56 -8.38 12.49
C LYS A 113 4.43 -9.86 12.16
N GLN A 114 4.82 -10.28 10.95
CA GLN A 114 4.74 -11.68 10.53
C GLN A 114 5.64 -12.59 11.35
N LYS A 115 6.90 -12.17 11.61
CA LYS A 115 7.80 -12.93 12.50
C LYS A 115 7.21 -13.14 13.88
N ARG A 116 6.57 -12.12 14.46
CA ARG A 116 5.89 -12.21 15.77
C ARG A 116 4.71 -13.19 15.74
N LYS A 117 3.88 -13.14 14.69
CA LYS A 117 2.76 -14.08 14.50
C LYS A 117 3.25 -15.53 14.34
N ASP A 118 4.29 -15.74 13.55
CA ASP A 118 4.90 -17.07 13.33
C ASP A 118 5.50 -17.64 14.62
N GLU A 119 6.22 -16.83 15.39
CA GLU A 119 6.78 -17.24 16.68
C GLU A 119 5.68 -17.60 17.70
N ALA A 120 4.60 -16.81 17.74
CA ALA A 120 3.45 -17.10 18.58
C ALA A 120 2.76 -18.40 18.17
N ALA A 121 2.56 -18.64 16.87
CA ALA A 121 1.99 -19.88 16.33
C ALA A 121 2.86 -21.10 16.68
N LYS A 122 4.19 -21.00 16.51
CA LYS A 122 5.14 -22.06 16.89
C LYS A 122 5.08 -22.36 18.39
N ARG A 123 4.98 -21.34 19.24
CA ARG A 123 4.83 -21.51 20.70
C ARG A 123 3.50 -22.18 21.05
N ALA A 124 2.40 -21.81 20.39
CA ALA A 124 1.09 -22.43 20.61
C ALA A 124 1.08 -23.92 20.21
N LEU A 125 1.63 -24.25 19.03
CA LEU A 125 1.76 -25.63 18.56
C LEU A 125 2.60 -26.48 19.51
N LYS A 126 3.72 -25.94 20.01
CA LYS A 126 4.57 -26.63 21.01
C LYS A 126 3.81 -26.91 22.32
N ARG A 127 2.95 -25.99 22.77
CA ARG A 127 2.12 -26.20 23.97
C ARG A 127 1.08 -27.29 23.76
N ILE A 128 0.42 -27.32 22.60
CA ILE A 128 -0.56 -28.36 22.26
C ILE A 128 0.11 -29.74 22.22
N ALA A 129 1.23 -29.86 21.52
CA ALA A 129 2.00 -31.11 21.42
C ALA A 129 2.47 -31.65 22.78
N ASN A 130 2.86 -30.76 23.70
CA ASN A 130 3.26 -31.13 25.05
C ASN A 130 2.07 -31.43 25.99
N SER A 131 0.83 -31.13 25.58
CA SER A 131 -0.39 -31.36 26.36
C SER A 131 -1.21 -32.58 25.93
N SER A 132 -0.80 -33.27 24.86
CA SER A 132 -1.47 -34.51 24.41
C SER A 132 -1.34 -35.62 25.47
N PRO A 133 -2.45 -36.24 25.92
CA PRO A 133 -2.39 -37.30 26.93
C PRO A 133 -1.68 -38.54 26.37
N LEU A 134 -0.79 -39.13 27.17
CA LEU A 134 -0.19 -40.43 26.87
C LEU A 134 -1.31 -41.47 26.64
N PRO A 135 -1.25 -42.30 25.58
CA PRO A 135 -2.21 -43.38 25.40
C PRO A 135 -2.13 -44.30 26.63
N SER A 136 -3.27 -44.46 27.31
CA SER A 136 -3.43 -45.39 28.43
C SER A 136 -3.04 -46.79 27.97
N ARG A 137 -1.96 -47.30 28.57
CA ARG A 137 -1.38 -48.61 28.27
C ARG A 137 -2.38 -49.72 28.69
N PRO A 138 -2.58 -50.76 27.86
CA PRO A 138 -3.52 -51.85 28.14
C PRO A 138 -3.10 -52.72 29.33
#